data_AF-A0A6C0KL30-F1
#
_entry.id   AF-A0A6C0KL30-F1
#
_cell.length_a   1.000
_cell.length_b   1.000
_cell.length_c   1.000
_cell.angle_alpha   90.00
_cell.angle_beta   90.00
_cell.angle_gamma   90.00
#
_symmetry.space_group_name_H-M   'P 1'
#
loop_
_entity.id
_entity.type
_entity.pdbx_description
1 polymer ?
#
loop_
_entity_poly.entity_id
_entity_poly.type
_entity_poly.pdbx_seq_one_letter_code
_entity_poly.pdbx_strand_id
1 'polypeptide(L)'
;MKQNGFFNTYNREDELIMPKENTTPYTHTKGSLNPVEKKTVTKIINVDSLFRENYESTSASNFIWNLAEPVKNVVSMRVVALELPTVWYSISSKLQNNQMTVHLYNVRDTSTSTTYHNEIQTITVPDGNYMAPTFATAMNNYLQNVSDNANGNFNGLKFLYFDVDSITAQTTIRALHSTDTGNSPYDTTNAYYSPNFYFEIDFNTNDASDENAFKKTLGWFLGFRKSAYVIDKTNVYIDNINDSPAITYYYSLQSEAAYGSTLQNYIYIDLNDFNRNESTDTFTAPTENGYIGNNVIARISISTLFNSTLFDNASDRVYKQRDYFGPVRISKMQIKLLNKFGDLIDLNYNDFSMALELTILYQ
;
A
#
# COMPACT_ATOMS: atom_id res chain seq x y z
N MET A 1 -78.73 16.07 42.09
CA MET A 1 -78.32 15.90 43.52
C MET A 1 -76.82 15.65 43.56
N LYS A 2 -76.08 16.34 44.46
CA LYS A 2 -74.64 16.17 44.81
C LYS A 2 -73.64 16.44 43.65
N GLN A 3 -72.68 17.38 43.73
CA GLN A 3 -71.50 17.53 44.62
C GLN A 3 -70.56 16.30 44.58
N ASN A 4 -69.23 16.34 44.40
CA ASN A 4 -68.17 17.35 44.13
C ASN A 4 -66.99 16.62 43.39
N GLY A 5 -65.90 17.21 42.85
CA GLY A 5 -65.42 18.59 42.69
C GLY A 5 -63.87 18.64 42.55
N PHE A 6 -63.30 19.78 42.07
CA PHE A 6 -61.95 20.37 42.34
C PHE A 6 -60.68 19.48 42.52
N PHE A 7 -59.48 19.70 41.92
CA PHE A 7 -58.81 20.86 41.28
C PHE A 7 -57.80 20.45 40.15
N ASN A 8 -57.61 21.33 39.15
CA ASN A 8 -56.36 21.81 38.48
C ASN A 8 -55.08 20.91 38.50
N THR A 9 -54.34 20.63 37.39
CA THR A 9 -53.55 21.58 36.56
C THR A 9 -52.88 20.97 35.29
N TYR A 10 -52.70 21.83 34.26
CA TYR A 10 -51.63 21.93 33.21
C TYR A 10 -51.32 20.83 32.14
N ASN A 11 -51.40 21.30 30.88
CA ASN A 11 -50.59 21.02 29.68
C ASN A 11 -50.36 19.61 29.12
N ARG A 12 -50.87 19.41 27.90
CA ARG A 12 -50.15 18.77 26.77
C ARG A 12 -50.55 19.45 25.46
N GLU A 13 -49.60 20.10 24.80
CA GLU A 13 -49.67 20.40 23.37
C GLU A 13 -48.93 19.28 22.64
N ASP A 14 -49.61 18.58 21.75
CA ASP A 14 -48.98 17.62 20.83
C ASP A 14 -48.49 18.40 19.60
N GLU A 15 -47.21 18.78 19.58
CA GLU A 15 -46.60 19.40 18.40
C GLU A 15 -46.45 18.37 17.26
N LEU A 16 -47.32 18.50 16.25
CA LEU A 16 -47.17 17.83 14.96
C LEU A 16 -45.96 18.40 14.21
N ILE A 17 -44.84 17.66 14.20
CA ILE A 17 -43.65 17.99 13.41
C ILE A 17 -44.00 17.89 11.92
N MET A 18 -44.14 19.02 11.23
CA MET A 18 -44.27 19.04 9.77
C MET A 18 -42.92 18.79 9.10
N PRO A 19 -42.87 17.99 8.00
CA PRO A 19 -41.65 17.84 7.22
C PRO A 19 -41.30 19.12 6.46
N LYS A 20 -40.00 19.41 6.32
CA LYS A 20 -39.52 20.53 5.50
C LYS A 20 -39.67 20.23 4.01
N GLU A 21 -40.62 20.86 3.34
CA GLU A 21 -40.64 20.91 1.88
C GLU A 21 -39.64 21.95 1.35
N ASN A 22 -38.79 21.52 0.41
CA ASN A 22 -37.99 22.45 -0.41
C ASN A 22 -38.91 23.11 -1.46
N THR A 23 -39.47 24.26 -1.13
CA THR A 23 -40.21 25.08 -2.10
C THR A 23 -39.32 26.16 -2.69
N THR A 24 -39.19 26.18 -4.01
CA THR A 24 -38.85 27.39 -4.77
C THR A 24 -39.87 27.56 -5.88
N PRO A 25 -40.48 28.74 -5.98
CA PRO A 25 -40.15 29.59 -7.12
C PRO A 25 -39.37 30.85 -6.71
N TYR A 26 -38.44 31.25 -7.57
CA TYR A 26 -37.62 32.45 -7.40
C TYR A 26 -38.46 33.74 -7.61
N THR A 27 -38.63 34.57 -6.59
CA THR A 27 -39.19 35.93 -6.74
C THR A 27 -38.51 36.95 -5.81
N HIS A 28 -37.32 37.43 -6.22
CA HIS A 28 -36.74 38.65 -5.65
C HIS A 28 -36.35 39.66 -6.74
N THR A 29 -36.67 40.92 -6.47
CA THR A 29 -36.60 42.05 -7.41
C THR A 29 -35.16 42.51 -7.63
N LYS A 30 -34.81 42.90 -8.86
CA LYS A 30 -33.46 43.36 -9.24
C LYS A 30 -33.07 44.65 -8.50
N GLY A 31 -32.03 44.59 -7.66
CA GLY A 31 -31.29 45.78 -7.20
C GLY A 31 -30.31 46.26 -8.28
N SER A 32 -30.33 47.55 -8.62
CA SER A 32 -29.69 48.07 -9.85
C SER A 32 -28.19 48.39 -9.73
N LEU A 33 -27.47 47.87 -8.74
CA LEU A 33 -26.03 48.13 -8.58
C LEU A 33 -25.13 46.89 -8.59
N ASN A 34 -25.65 45.69 -8.31
CA ASN A 34 -24.93 44.43 -8.57
C ASN A 34 -25.91 43.23 -8.65
N PRO A 35 -26.25 42.68 -9.84
CA PRO A 35 -27.30 41.66 -9.97
C PRO A 35 -26.89 40.22 -9.64
N VAL A 36 -25.78 39.99 -8.94
CA VAL A 36 -25.30 38.65 -8.57
C VAL A 36 -24.87 38.63 -7.10
N GLU A 37 -25.70 38.03 -6.24
CA GLU A 37 -25.27 37.61 -4.91
C GLU A 37 -24.25 36.46 -5.07
N LYS A 38 -22.95 36.75 -4.91
CA LYS A 38 -21.97 35.70 -4.63
C LYS A 38 -22.19 35.17 -3.22
N LYS A 39 -23.06 34.17 -3.07
CA LYS A 39 -23.36 33.52 -1.78
C LYS A 39 -22.16 32.82 -1.16
N THR A 40 -21.15 32.51 -1.97
CA THR A 40 -19.89 31.91 -1.54
C THR A 40 -18.67 32.60 -2.14
N VAL A 41 -17.56 32.49 -1.42
CA VAL A 41 -16.20 32.84 -1.87
C VAL A 41 -15.31 31.62 -1.75
N THR A 42 -14.46 31.42 -2.75
CA THR A 42 -13.48 30.33 -2.78
C THR A 42 -12.14 30.83 -2.25
N LYS A 43 -11.50 30.08 -1.34
CA LYS A 43 -10.13 30.33 -0.88
C LYS A 43 -9.27 29.10 -1.11
N ILE A 44 -8.16 29.25 -1.83
CA ILE A 44 -7.16 28.20 -2.00
C ILE A 44 -6.10 28.35 -0.91
N ILE A 45 -5.69 27.22 -0.33
CA ILE A 45 -4.61 27.09 0.66
C ILE A 45 -3.60 26.11 0.06
N ASN A 46 -2.38 26.58 -0.19
CA ASN A 46 -1.26 25.68 -0.47
C ASN A 46 -0.75 25.08 0.85
N VAL A 47 -0.56 23.77 0.87
CA VAL A 47 0.12 23.06 1.95
C VAL A 47 1.32 22.37 1.33
N ASP A 48 2.50 22.68 1.84
CA ASP A 48 3.75 22.08 1.41
C ASP A 48 4.47 21.59 2.68
N SER A 49 4.70 20.28 2.73
CA SER A 49 5.24 19.62 3.92
C SER A 49 6.68 20.03 4.24
N LEU A 50 7.40 20.64 3.30
CA LEU A 50 8.70 21.29 3.57
C LEU A 50 8.58 22.40 4.63
N PHE A 51 7.44 23.10 4.69
CA PHE A 51 7.21 24.21 5.62
C PHE A 51 6.39 23.83 6.85
N ARG A 52 6.22 22.52 7.13
CA ARG A 52 5.48 22.04 8.32
C ARG A 52 6.22 22.40 9.61
N GLU A 53 5.45 22.60 10.69
CA GLU A 53 6.03 22.83 12.02
C GLU A 53 6.86 21.62 12.48
N ASN A 54 7.96 21.89 13.19
CA ASN A 54 8.85 20.87 13.72
C ASN A 54 9.38 19.91 12.62
N TYR A 55 9.91 20.48 11.54
CA TYR A 55 10.38 19.75 10.35
C TYR A 55 11.29 18.54 10.70
N GLU A 56 12.28 18.73 11.57
CA GLU A 56 13.25 17.70 11.97
C GLU A 56 12.68 16.56 12.83
N SER A 57 11.51 16.73 13.45
CA SER A 57 10.97 15.77 14.45
C SER A 57 9.58 15.22 14.13
N THR A 58 8.91 15.71 13.08
CA THR A 58 7.67 15.12 12.55
C THR A 58 7.91 14.50 11.18
N SER A 59 6.98 13.68 10.70
CA SER A 59 7.07 13.05 9.36
C SER A 59 6.29 13.88 8.34
N ALA A 60 6.84 14.01 7.12
CA ALA A 60 6.09 14.54 5.98
C ALA A 60 4.79 13.76 5.73
N SER A 61 4.73 12.47 6.06
CA SER A 61 3.51 11.65 5.89
C SER A 61 2.50 11.75 7.03
N ASN A 62 2.80 12.44 8.13
CA ASN A 62 1.90 12.63 9.28
C ASN A 62 2.29 13.89 10.09
N PHE A 63 1.63 15.01 9.80
CA PHE A 63 1.90 16.29 10.47
C PHE A 63 0.61 17.09 10.71
N ILE A 64 0.70 18.10 11.58
CA ILE A 64 -0.35 19.11 11.77
C ILE A 64 0.07 20.37 11.04
N TRP A 65 -0.83 20.89 10.22
CA TRP A 65 -0.71 22.19 9.58
C TRP A 65 -1.60 23.20 10.29
N ASN A 66 -1.01 24.24 10.88
CA ASN A 66 -1.74 25.34 11.51
C ASN A 66 -1.92 26.48 10.50
N LEU A 67 -3.14 27.01 10.38
CA LEU A 67 -3.40 28.16 9.52
C LEU A 67 -3.04 29.46 10.26
N ALA A 68 -2.24 30.32 9.62
CA ALA A 68 -1.85 31.63 10.16
C ALA A 68 -3.07 32.46 10.60
N GLU A 69 -4.17 32.40 9.83
CA GLU A 69 -5.47 32.92 10.22
C GLU A 69 -6.57 31.85 10.03
N PRO A 70 -7.29 31.47 11.10
CA PRO A 70 -8.38 30.51 11.01
C PRO A 70 -9.54 30.99 10.13
N VAL A 71 -9.88 30.19 9.12
CA VAL A 71 -10.96 30.45 8.16
C VAL A 71 -12.30 30.12 8.81
N LYS A 72 -13.24 31.07 8.78
CA LYS A 72 -14.61 30.91 9.29
C LYS A 72 -15.59 30.64 8.15
N ASN A 73 -16.78 30.14 8.49
CA ASN A 73 -17.92 29.94 7.59
C ASN A 73 -17.65 28.99 6.41
N VAL A 74 -16.74 28.03 6.59
CA VAL A 74 -16.43 27.02 5.57
C VAL A 74 -17.61 26.06 5.45
N VAL A 75 -18.09 25.81 4.23
CA VAL A 75 -19.19 24.87 3.94
C VAL A 75 -18.78 23.67 3.10
N SER A 76 -17.64 23.75 2.39
CA SER A 76 -16.97 22.57 1.84
C SER A 76 -15.46 22.78 1.73
N MET A 77 -14.73 21.66 1.66
CA MET A 77 -13.28 21.58 1.46
C MET A 77 -12.98 20.49 0.43
N ARG A 78 -12.11 20.76 -0.54
CA ARG A 78 -11.64 19.72 -1.49
C ARG A 78 -10.15 19.79 -1.78
N VAL A 79 -9.55 18.66 -2.13
CA VAL A 79 -8.20 18.61 -2.72
C VAL A 79 -8.33 18.92 -4.21
N VAL A 80 -7.61 19.94 -4.69
CA VAL A 80 -7.63 20.36 -6.11
C VAL A 80 -6.33 20.08 -6.86
N ALA A 81 -5.20 19.99 -6.14
CA ALA A 81 -3.93 19.55 -6.70
C ALA A 81 -3.08 18.81 -5.66
N LEU A 82 -2.19 17.95 -6.13
CA LEU A 82 -1.19 17.22 -5.33
C LEU A 82 0.05 16.96 -6.19
N GLU A 83 1.22 17.33 -5.65
CA GLU A 83 2.53 16.97 -6.17
C GLU A 83 3.21 16.01 -5.18
N LEU A 84 3.25 14.72 -5.52
CA LEU A 84 3.68 13.64 -4.63
C LEU A 84 4.87 12.86 -5.21
N PRO A 85 6.04 12.82 -4.55
CA PRO A 85 7.15 11.97 -5.00
C PRO A 85 6.85 10.47 -4.73
N THR A 86 6.96 9.62 -5.76
CA THR A 86 6.78 8.16 -5.70
C THR A 86 8.07 7.46 -5.24
N VAL A 87 8.55 7.85 -4.06
CA VAL A 87 9.88 7.50 -3.51
C VAL A 87 9.84 6.47 -2.38
N TRP A 88 8.66 6.03 -1.95
CA TRP A 88 8.53 4.93 -1.00
C TRP A 88 9.02 3.62 -1.62
N TYR A 89 9.53 2.70 -0.79
CA TYR A 89 10.05 1.42 -1.25
C TYR A 89 8.98 0.33 -1.19
N SER A 90 8.89 -0.45 -2.27
CA SER A 90 7.97 -1.59 -2.38
C SER A 90 8.46 -2.79 -1.57
N ILE A 91 9.77 -2.91 -1.41
CA ILE A 91 10.45 -3.86 -0.52
C ILE A 91 11.21 -3.03 0.52
N SER A 92 10.93 -3.22 1.81
CA SER A 92 11.58 -2.50 2.90
C SER A 92 11.61 -3.29 4.22
N SER A 93 12.76 -3.22 4.90
CA SER A 93 12.92 -3.66 6.29
C SER A 93 11.98 -2.96 7.27
N LYS A 94 11.61 -1.70 7.03
CA LYS A 94 10.62 -0.96 7.86
C LYS A 94 9.21 -1.54 7.75
N LEU A 95 8.86 -2.06 6.58
CA LEU A 95 7.59 -2.76 6.31
C LEU A 95 7.66 -4.25 6.66
N GLN A 96 8.82 -4.75 7.09
CA GLN A 96 9.10 -6.17 7.37
C GLN A 96 8.77 -7.12 6.19
N ASN A 97 8.76 -6.60 4.96
CA ASN A 97 8.35 -7.33 3.76
C ASN A 97 9.52 -7.71 2.83
N ASN A 98 10.74 -7.73 3.37
CA ASN A 98 11.96 -7.93 2.60
C ASN A 98 12.68 -9.26 2.87
N GLN A 99 12.03 -10.19 3.57
CA GLN A 99 12.60 -11.48 3.95
C GLN A 99 11.78 -12.67 3.45
N MET A 100 12.48 -13.78 3.23
CA MET A 100 11.93 -15.12 3.03
C MET A 100 12.92 -16.16 3.57
N THR A 101 12.44 -17.28 4.06
CA THR A 101 13.29 -18.39 4.54
C THR A 101 13.25 -19.53 3.53
N VAL A 102 14.40 -20.13 3.29
CA VAL A 102 14.56 -21.30 2.42
C VAL A 102 15.14 -22.44 3.23
N HIS A 103 14.42 -23.56 3.28
CA HIS A 103 14.89 -24.80 3.87
C HIS A 103 15.41 -25.68 2.73
N LEU A 104 16.64 -26.15 2.83
CA LEU A 104 17.34 -26.89 1.79
C LEU A 104 17.71 -28.26 2.35
N TYR A 105 17.35 -29.32 1.65
CA TYR A 105 17.49 -30.69 2.15
C TYR A 105 18.36 -31.53 1.24
N ASN A 106 19.17 -32.41 1.83
CA ASN A 106 20.17 -33.22 1.12
C ASN A 106 21.10 -32.35 0.25
N VAL A 107 21.55 -31.22 0.79
CA VAL A 107 22.59 -30.38 0.17
C VAL A 107 23.89 -31.17 0.18
N ARG A 108 24.53 -31.36 -0.98
CA ARG A 108 25.81 -32.08 -1.06
C ARG A 108 26.96 -31.12 -0.81
N ASP A 109 27.82 -31.46 0.14
CA ASP A 109 29.09 -30.76 0.35
C ASP A 109 30.23 -31.47 -0.40
N THR A 110 31.18 -30.68 -0.89
CA THR A 110 32.43 -31.15 -1.52
C THR A 110 33.67 -30.82 -0.69
N SER A 111 33.54 -29.99 0.36
CA SER A 111 34.65 -29.50 1.19
C SER A 111 35.16 -30.51 2.22
N THR A 112 34.30 -31.43 2.69
CA THR A 112 34.53 -32.23 3.91
C THR A 112 34.36 -33.75 3.71
N SER A 113 34.56 -34.25 2.48
CA SER A 113 34.09 -35.56 1.98
C SER A 113 32.58 -35.56 1.66
N THR A 114 32.07 -36.62 1.04
CA THR A 114 30.73 -36.70 0.44
C THR A 114 29.60 -36.79 1.48
N THR A 115 29.43 -35.75 2.27
CA THR A 115 28.33 -35.60 3.22
C THR A 115 27.16 -34.88 2.57
N TYR A 116 25.95 -35.28 2.97
CA TYR A 116 24.71 -34.56 2.68
C TYR A 116 24.21 -33.96 3.99
N HIS A 117 23.81 -32.70 3.97
CA HIS A 117 23.28 -32.00 5.13
C HIS A 117 22.02 -31.19 4.77
N ASN A 118 21.33 -30.70 5.78
CA ASN A 118 20.17 -29.82 5.63
C ASN A 118 20.55 -28.42 6.12
N GLU A 119 20.03 -27.40 5.46
CA GLU A 119 20.33 -26.00 5.70
C GLU A 119 19.04 -25.19 5.83
N ILE A 120 19.08 -24.11 6.61
CA ILE A 120 18.00 -23.14 6.73
C ILE A 120 18.62 -21.76 6.55
N GLN A 121 18.18 -21.03 5.53
CA GLN A 121 18.82 -19.80 5.07
C GLN A 121 17.75 -18.71 4.89
N THR A 122 17.91 -17.59 5.60
CA THR A 122 17.01 -16.44 5.46
C THR A 122 17.57 -15.46 4.43
N ILE A 123 16.90 -15.35 3.30
CA ILE A 123 17.20 -14.37 2.26
C ILE A 123 16.64 -13.03 2.70
N THR A 124 17.50 -12.01 2.78
CA THR A 124 17.09 -10.62 3.05
C THR A 124 17.39 -9.75 1.84
N VAL A 125 16.33 -9.26 1.20
CA VAL A 125 16.43 -8.32 0.08
C VAL A 125 16.67 -6.91 0.62
N PRO A 126 17.63 -6.13 0.08
CA PRO A 126 17.83 -4.74 0.51
C PRO A 126 16.60 -3.86 0.20
N ASP A 127 16.39 -2.82 1.00
CA ASP A 127 15.33 -1.83 0.79
C ASP A 127 15.41 -1.19 -0.61
N GLY A 128 14.28 -1.13 -1.34
CA GLY A 128 14.24 -0.51 -2.65
C GLY A 128 13.00 -0.81 -3.49
N ASN A 129 13.06 -0.35 -4.75
CA ASN A 129 12.07 -0.60 -5.78
C ASN A 129 12.71 -1.41 -6.92
N TYR A 130 12.32 -2.67 -7.03
CA TYR A 130 12.88 -3.61 -8.00
C TYR A 130 11.86 -3.88 -9.10
N MET A 131 12.32 -3.82 -10.35
CA MET A 131 11.54 -4.25 -11.52
C MET A 131 11.86 -5.72 -11.78
N ALA A 132 10.91 -6.49 -12.33
CA ALA A 132 11.07 -7.93 -12.63
C ALA A 132 12.48 -8.38 -13.08
N PRO A 133 13.07 -7.84 -14.17
CA PRO A 133 14.40 -8.28 -14.64
C PRO A 133 15.55 -7.84 -13.73
N THR A 134 15.44 -6.69 -13.05
CA THR A 134 16.48 -6.23 -12.13
C THR A 134 16.42 -7.00 -10.80
N PHE A 135 15.23 -7.44 -10.39
CA PHE A 135 15.03 -8.32 -9.24
C PHE A 135 15.65 -9.70 -9.48
N ALA A 136 15.31 -10.37 -10.59
CA ALA A 136 15.86 -11.69 -10.91
C ALA A 136 17.40 -11.64 -10.97
N THR A 137 17.96 -10.62 -11.63
CA THR A 137 19.41 -10.39 -11.68
C THR A 137 20.01 -10.17 -10.29
N ALA A 138 19.41 -9.30 -9.46
CA ALA A 138 19.91 -9.01 -8.12
C ALA A 138 19.82 -10.24 -7.19
N MET A 139 18.75 -11.03 -7.29
CA MET A 139 18.56 -12.24 -6.50
C MET A 139 19.54 -13.34 -6.91
N ASN A 140 19.75 -13.60 -8.20
CA ASN A 140 20.75 -14.56 -8.66
C ASN A 140 22.16 -14.14 -8.23
N ASN A 141 22.49 -12.84 -8.31
CA ASN A 141 23.75 -12.33 -7.76
C ASN A 141 23.84 -12.54 -6.23
N TYR A 142 22.75 -12.35 -5.47
CA TYR A 142 22.73 -12.63 -4.03
C TYR A 142 23.00 -14.12 -3.75
N LEU A 143 22.30 -15.03 -4.42
CA LEU A 143 22.44 -16.48 -4.25
C LEU A 143 23.85 -17.00 -4.58
N GLN A 144 24.55 -16.38 -5.54
CA GLN A 144 25.92 -16.77 -5.89
C GLN A 144 26.99 -16.13 -4.99
N ASN A 145 26.78 -14.90 -4.51
CA ASN A 145 27.75 -14.18 -3.68
C ASN A 145 27.59 -14.39 -2.17
N VAL A 146 26.45 -14.91 -1.70
CA VAL A 146 26.26 -15.25 -0.29
C VAL A 146 27.29 -16.29 0.14
N SER A 147 28.00 -15.98 1.23
CA SER A 147 29.08 -16.82 1.73
C SER A 147 28.56 -18.20 2.11
N ASP A 148 29.40 -19.21 1.95
CA ASP A 148 29.18 -20.50 2.60
C ASP A 148 29.14 -20.32 4.12
N ASN A 149 28.62 -21.30 4.84
CA ASN A 149 28.32 -21.17 6.27
C ASN A 149 29.57 -20.86 7.10
N ALA A 150 29.37 -20.36 8.33
CA ALA A 150 30.47 -20.01 9.24
C ALA A 150 31.44 -21.17 9.54
N ASN A 151 31.01 -22.42 9.33
CA ASN A 151 31.82 -23.64 9.49
C ASN A 151 32.56 -24.06 8.20
N GLY A 152 32.39 -23.33 7.10
CA GLY A 152 32.91 -23.67 5.76
C GLY A 152 31.96 -24.49 4.89
N ASN A 153 30.86 -25.02 5.46
CA ASN A 153 29.92 -25.88 4.74
C ASN A 153 29.17 -25.14 3.62
N PHE A 154 28.96 -25.81 2.49
CA PHE A 154 28.22 -25.28 1.36
C PHE A 154 26.76 -24.99 1.74
N ASN A 155 26.31 -23.75 1.54
CA ASN A 155 25.03 -23.25 2.06
C ASN A 155 23.78 -23.72 1.28
N GLY A 156 23.95 -24.35 0.11
CA GLY A 156 22.87 -24.85 -0.74
C GLY A 156 22.09 -23.78 -1.55
N LEU A 157 22.10 -22.50 -1.14
CA LEU A 157 21.42 -21.42 -1.88
C LEU A 157 21.93 -21.28 -3.33
N LYS A 158 23.22 -21.55 -3.53
CA LYS A 158 23.88 -21.58 -4.86
C LYS A 158 23.33 -22.64 -5.82
N PHE A 159 22.45 -23.55 -5.39
CA PHE A 159 21.71 -24.47 -6.26
C PHE A 159 20.45 -23.85 -6.87
N LEU A 160 19.98 -22.72 -6.34
CA LEU A 160 18.74 -22.08 -6.77
C LEU A 160 18.98 -21.01 -7.84
N TYR A 161 17.94 -20.78 -8.64
CA TYR A 161 17.86 -19.77 -9.68
C TYR A 161 16.48 -19.11 -9.64
N PHE A 162 16.47 -17.77 -9.68
CA PHE A 162 15.26 -16.95 -9.77
C PHE A 162 15.11 -16.41 -11.18
N ASP A 163 13.88 -16.44 -11.67
CA ASP A 163 13.48 -15.80 -12.91
C ASP A 163 12.15 -15.07 -12.74
N VAL A 164 11.88 -14.10 -13.62
CA VAL A 164 10.56 -13.48 -13.75
C VAL A 164 10.23 -13.37 -15.22
N ASP A 165 9.30 -14.21 -15.67
CA ASP A 165 8.95 -14.36 -17.08
C ASP A 165 8.39 -13.04 -17.64
N SER A 166 8.94 -12.59 -18.78
CA SER A 166 8.62 -11.27 -19.35
C SER A 166 7.23 -11.16 -20.00
N ILE A 167 6.53 -12.28 -20.21
CA ILE A 167 5.24 -12.37 -20.91
C ILE A 167 4.09 -12.53 -19.90
N THR A 168 4.25 -13.44 -18.95
CA THR A 168 3.28 -13.79 -17.90
C THR A 168 3.48 -12.96 -16.61
N ALA A 169 4.65 -12.33 -16.46
CA ALA A 169 5.13 -11.71 -15.23
C ALA A 169 5.20 -12.65 -14.02
N GLN A 170 5.13 -13.98 -14.20
CA GLN A 170 5.22 -14.93 -13.08
C GLN A 170 6.68 -15.08 -12.61
N THR A 171 6.87 -15.14 -11.29
CA THR A 171 8.16 -15.45 -10.67
C THR A 171 8.36 -16.96 -10.67
N THR A 172 9.53 -17.42 -11.11
CA THR A 172 9.93 -18.82 -11.03
C THR A 172 11.14 -18.95 -10.11
N ILE A 173 11.09 -19.90 -9.18
CA ILE A 173 12.21 -20.30 -8.34
C ILE A 173 12.47 -21.78 -8.61
N ARG A 174 13.64 -22.08 -9.16
CA ARG A 174 14.00 -23.42 -9.63
C ARG A 174 15.40 -23.81 -9.21
N ALA A 175 15.74 -25.10 -9.31
CA ALA A 175 17.13 -25.51 -9.27
C ALA A 175 17.85 -25.11 -10.58
N LEU A 176 19.18 -24.89 -10.49
CA LEU A 176 20.04 -24.67 -11.66
C LEU A 176 20.02 -25.89 -12.60
N HIS A 177 19.87 -25.62 -13.88
CA HIS A 177 20.04 -26.55 -14.99
C HIS A 177 21.51 -26.55 -15.46
N SER A 178 21.92 -27.55 -16.23
CA SER A 178 23.30 -27.67 -16.76
C SER A 178 23.66 -26.61 -17.80
N THR A 179 22.69 -25.83 -18.29
CA THR A 179 22.91 -24.66 -19.14
C THR A 179 23.12 -23.37 -18.36
N ASP A 180 22.74 -23.33 -17.08
CA ASP A 180 23.00 -22.18 -16.22
C ASP A 180 24.46 -22.19 -15.73
N THR A 181 25.00 -21.02 -15.41
CA THR A 181 26.33 -20.94 -14.78
C THR A 181 26.22 -21.23 -13.28
N GLY A 182 26.57 -22.45 -12.86
CA GLY A 182 26.68 -22.79 -11.44
C GLY A 182 26.62 -24.28 -11.11
N ASN A 183 26.19 -24.59 -9.89
CA ASN A 183 26.16 -25.95 -9.36
C ASN A 183 24.76 -26.55 -9.51
N SER A 184 24.51 -27.31 -10.58
CA SER A 184 23.24 -28.04 -10.73
C SER A 184 23.18 -29.24 -9.80
N PRO A 185 22.16 -29.37 -8.93
CA PRO A 185 22.04 -30.52 -8.03
C PRO A 185 21.56 -31.80 -8.74
N TYR A 186 21.03 -31.73 -9.97
CA TYR A 186 20.49 -32.90 -10.68
C TYR A 186 21.27 -33.33 -11.93
N ASP A 187 22.30 -32.58 -12.32
CA ASP A 187 23.28 -33.00 -13.32
C ASP A 187 24.23 -34.05 -12.71
N THR A 188 24.19 -35.28 -13.22
CA THR A 188 25.01 -36.41 -12.75
C THR A 188 26.52 -36.22 -12.93
N THR A 189 26.92 -35.27 -13.78
CA THR A 189 28.34 -34.94 -14.02
C THR A 189 28.87 -33.86 -13.07
N ASN A 190 27.97 -33.15 -12.37
CA ASN A 190 28.35 -32.05 -11.49
C ASN A 190 28.95 -32.57 -10.17
N ALA A 191 29.99 -31.89 -9.67
CA ALA A 191 30.62 -32.20 -8.39
C ALA A 191 29.65 -32.12 -7.20
N TYR A 192 28.57 -31.35 -7.35
CA TYR A 192 27.52 -31.14 -6.36
C TYR A 192 26.24 -31.96 -6.61
N TYR A 193 26.26 -32.93 -7.53
CA TYR A 193 25.11 -33.80 -7.81
C TYR A 193 24.51 -34.40 -6.53
N SER A 194 23.24 -34.07 -6.26
CA SER A 194 22.43 -34.56 -5.16
C SER A 194 21.07 -35.07 -5.68
N PRO A 195 20.91 -36.40 -5.89
CA PRO A 195 19.70 -36.97 -6.49
C PRO A 195 18.43 -36.78 -5.65
N ASN A 196 18.60 -36.61 -4.34
CA ASN A 196 17.53 -36.48 -3.35
C ASN A 196 17.41 -35.05 -2.81
N PHE A 197 18.06 -34.07 -3.45
CA PHE A 197 17.85 -32.66 -3.13
C PHE A 197 16.35 -32.34 -3.20
N TYR A 198 15.87 -31.52 -2.28
CA TYR A 198 14.58 -30.84 -2.35
C TYR A 198 14.66 -29.58 -1.50
N PHE A 199 13.73 -28.64 -1.69
CA PHE A 199 13.71 -27.41 -0.91
C PHE A 199 12.30 -26.99 -0.53
N GLU A 200 12.20 -26.20 0.52
CA GLU A 200 10.95 -25.57 0.96
C GLU A 200 11.18 -24.07 1.03
N ILE A 201 10.19 -23.30 0.61
CA ILE A 201 10.17 -21.85 0.75
C ILE A 201 9.11 -21.47 1.76
N ASP A 202 9.50 -20.68 2.75
CA ASP A 202 8.62 -20.10 3.75
C ASP A 202 8.63 -18.57 3.69
N PHE A 203 7.44 -18.00 3.53
CA PHE A 203 7.13 -16.58 3.50
C PHE A 203 6.35 -16.12 4.75
N ASN A 204 6.13 -16.99 5.74
CA ASN A 204 5.43 -16.64 6.98
C ASN A 204 6.12 -15.47 7.69
N THR A 205 5.32 -14.53 8.19
CA THR A 205 5.74 -13.51 9.14
C THR A 205 5.54 -14.00 10.56
N ASN A 206 6.33 -13.50 11.51
CA ASN A 206 6.11 -13.76 12.93
C ASN A 206 4.86 -13.04 13.50
N ASP A 207 4.22 -12.14 12.74
CA ASP A 207 3.00 -11.47 13.16
C ASP A 207 1.75 -12.30 12.83
N ALA A 208 1.34 -13.14 13.79
CA ALA A 208 0.10 -13.91 13.72
C ALA A 208 -1.16 -13.10 14.08
N SER A 209 -1.05 -11.77 14.29
CA SER A 209 -2.16 -10.90 14.71
C SER A 209 -2.78 -10.07 13.58
N ASP A 210 -2.07 -9.84 12.47
CA ASP A 210 -2.62 -9.22 11.27
C ASP A 210 -3.06 -10.28 10.25
N GLU A 211 -4.37 -10.40 10.01
CA GLU A 211 -4.94 -11.31 9.00
C GLU A 211 -4.47 -10.99 7.56
N ASN A 212 -3.96 -9.77 7.32
CA ASN A 212 -3.35 -9.36 6.06
C ASN A 212 -1.81 -9.49 6.07
N ALA A 213 -1.18 -9.99 7.14
CA ALA A 213 0.28 -10.10 7.24
C ALA A 213 0.89 -10.81 6.04
N PHE A 214 0.33 -11.96 5.64
CA PHE A 214 0.81 -12.66 4.44
C PHE A 214 0.66 -11.83 3.16
N LYS A 215 -0.43 -11.05 3.02
CA LYS A 215 -0.65 -10.14 1.87
C LYS A 215 0.33 -8.95 1.85
N LYS A 216 1.07 -8.71 2.94
CA LYS A 216 2.15 -7.71 3.05
C LYS A 216 3.54 -8.28 2.75
N THR A 217 3.73 -9.61 2.69
CA THR A 217 5.06 -10.28 2.55
C THR A 217 5.77 -10.09 1.20
N LEU A 218 7.07 -10.42 1.20
CA LEU A 218 7.86 -10.63 -0.01
C LEU A 218 7.23 -11.69 -0.93
N GLY A 219 6.76 -12.81 -0.37
CA GLY A 219 6.13 -13.89 -1.16
C GLY A 219 4.92 -13.41 -1.95
N TRP A 220 4.03 -12.65 -1.31
CA TRP A 220 2.86 -12.08 -1.97
C TRP A 220 3.25 -10.99 -2.99
N PHE A 221 4.31 -10.19 -2.73
CA PHE A 221 4.91 -9.28 -3.73
C PHE A 221 5.41 -10.04 -4.97
N LEU A 222 6.10 -11.17 -4.79
CA LEU A 222 6.58 -12.04 -5.87
C LEU A 222 5.47 -12.81 -6.60
N GLY A 223 4.22 -12.72 -6.13
CA GLY A 223 3.05 -13.33 -6.77
C GLY A 223 2.63 -14.68 -6.18
N PHE A 224 3.29 -15.17 -5.13
CA PHE A 224 2.91 -16.40 -4.44
C PHE A 224 1.65 -16.22 -3.58
N ARG A 225 0.87 -17.30 -3.41
CA ARG A 225 -0.44 -17.29 -2.73
C ARG A 225 -0.57 -18.26 -1.56
N LYS A 226 0.48 -19.02 -1.23
CA LYS A 226 0.61 -19.81 0.00
C LYS A 226 1.78 -19.28 0.81
N SER A 227 1.72 -19.38 2.14
CA SER A 227 2.83 -18.96 2.98
C SER A 227 4.02 -19.93 2.92
N ALA A 228 3.80 -21.21 2.64
CA ALA A 228 4.88 -22.17 2.43
C ALA A 228 4.65 -23.07 1.20
N TYR A 229 5.75 -23.50 0.58
CA TYR A 229 5.79 -24.44 -0.54
C TYR A 229 6.86 -25.50 -0.29
N VAL A 230 6.58 -26.75 -0.67
CA VAL A 230 7.54 -27.86 -0.72
C VAL A 230 7.79 -28.20 -2.19
N ILE A 231 9.06 -28.25 -2.59
CA ILE A 231 9.50 -28.41 -3.98
C ILE A 231 10.46 -29.60 -4.06
N ASP A 232 10.02 -30.69 -4.70
CA ASP A 232 10.82 -31.87 -4.98
C ASP A 232 11.02 -32.09 -6.49
N LYS A 233 11.62 -33.23 -6.86
CA LYS A 233 11.99 -33.52 -8.26
C LYS A 233 10.78 -33.69 -9.18
N THR A 234 9.59 -33.94 -8.64
CA THR A 234 8.34 -34.07 -9.39
C THR A 234 7.77 -32.72 -9.82
N ASN A 235 8.21 -31.62 -9.20
CA ASN A 235 7.90 -30.26 -9.64
C ASN A 235 8.73 -29.91 -10.88
N VAL A 236 8.11 -30.09 -12.06
CA VAL A 236 8.75 -29.91 -13.37
C VAL A 236 8.10 -28.78 -14.15
N TYR A 237 8.93 -27.93 -14.75
CA TYR A 237 8.52 -26.93 -15.74
C TYR A 237 9.22 -27.23 -17.07
N ILE A 238 8.49 -27.17 -18.18
CA ILE A 238 9.03 -27.43 -19.53
C ILE A 238 8.91 -26.14 -20.33
N ASP A 239 10.05 -25.52 -20.62
CA ASP A 239 10.12 -24.35 -21.48
C ASP A 239 10.04 -24.78 -22.95
N ASN A 240 8.95 -24.42 -23.60
CA ASN A 240 8.67 -24.72 -25.01
C ASN A 240 8.74 -23.45 -25.88
N ILE A 241 9.21 -22.32 -25.34
CA ILE A 241 9.08 -20.98 -25.93
C ILE A 241 10.46 -20.36 -26.19
N ASN A 242 11.36 -20.40 -25.19
CA ASN A 242 12.62 -19.65 -25.24
C ASN A 242 13.77 -20.43 -25.91
N ASP A 243 13.74 -21.76 -25.84
CA ASP A 243 14.84 -22.63 -26.29
C ASP A 243 14.40 -23.71 -27.29
N SER A 244 15.36 -24.13 -28.14
CA SER A 244 15.18 -25.23 -29.10
C SER A 244 16.43 -26.11 -29.13
N PRO A 245 16.37 -27.39 -28.68
CA PRO A 245 15.18 -28.08 -28.16
C PRO A 245 14.67 -27.51 -26.82
N ALA A 246 13.39 -27.78 -26.52
CA ALA A 246 12.73 -27.42 -25.27
C ALA A 246 13.50 -27.91 -24.03
N ILE A 247 13.66 -27.04 -23.03
CA ILE A 247 14.40 -27.35 -21.80
C ILE A 247 13.44 -27.79 -20.69
N THR A 248 13.81 -28.84 -19.96
CA THR A 248 13.06 -29.34 -18.80
C THR A 248 13.77 -28.94 -17.50
N TYR A 249 13.14 -28.06 -16.74
CA TYR A 249 13.61 -27.61 -15.44
C TYR A 249 12.97 -28.44 -14.32
N TYR A 250 13.81 -29.01 -13.46
CA TYR A 250 13.38 -29.75 -12.26
C TYR A 250 13.42 -28.86 -11.01
N TYR A 251 12.67 -29.27 -9.99
CA TYR A 251 12.51 -28.52 -8.74
C TYR A 251 12.00 -27.10 -8.98
N SER A 252 11.04 -26.96 -9.90
CA SER A 252 10.55 -25.66 -10.36
C SER A 252 9.25 -25.26 -9.67
N LEU A 253 9.28 -24.17 -8.92
CA LEU A 253 8.10 -23.48 -8.38
C LEU A 253 7.81 -22.23 -9.22
N GLN A 254 6.59 -22.11 -9.74
CA GLN A 254 6.10 -20.91 -10.42
C GLN A 254 5.00 -20.24 -9.57
N SER A 255 4.99 -18.91 -9.52
CA SER A 255 4.00 -18.13 -8.76
C SER A 255 2.60 -18.19 -9.37
N GLU A 256 1.55 -18.20 -8.55
CA GLU A 256 0.16 -18.23 -9.03
C GLU A 256 -0.32 -16.89 -9.60
N ALA A 257 0.39 -15.79 -9.31
CA ALA A 257 0.11 -14.46 -9.80
C ALA A 257 1.38 -13.75 -10.31
N ALA A 258 1.18 -12.61 -10.96
CA ALA A 258 2.25 -11.75 -11.45
C ALA A 258 3.09 -11.11 -10.32
N TYR A 259 4.37 -10.94 -10.61
CA TYR A 259 5.34 -10.13 -9.88
C TYR A 259 4.83 -8.70 -9.68
N GLY A 260 5.05 -8.14 -8.49
CA GLY A 260 4.58 -6.80 -8.15
C GLY A 260 3.08 -6.73 -7.86
N SER A 261 2.39 -7.84 -7.57
CA SER A 261 0.95 -7.80 -7.25
C SER A 261 0.60 -6.98 -5.99
N THR A 262 1.58 -6.66 -5.14
CA THR A 262 1.47 -5.73 -4.00
C THR A 262 1.73 -4.27 -4.35
N LEU A 263 2.09 -3.91 -5.59
CA LEU A 263 2.42 -2.53 -5.91
C LEU A 263 1.28 -1.56 -5.54
N GLN A 264 1.68 -0.37 -5.10
CA GLN A 264 0.81 0.58 -4.45
C GLN A 264 0.10 1.46 -5.49
N ASN A 265 -0.86 0.85 -6.16
CA ASN A 265 -1.62 1.47 -7.27
C ASN A 265 -2.44 2.70 -6.85
N TYR A 266 -2.64 2.90 -5.55
CA TYR A 266 -3.31 4.07 -4.99
C TYR A 266 -2.89 4.30 -3.53
N ILE A 267 -3.12 5.53 -3.07
CA ILE A 267 -2.96 5.96 -1.67
C ILE A 267 -4.23 6.67 -1.19
N TYR A 268 -4.35 6.84 0.12
CA TYR A 268 -5.38 7.68 0.74
C TYR A 268 -4.76 8.90 1.41
N ILE A 269 -5.46 10.04 1.32
CA ILE A 269 -5.19 11.23 2.13
C ILE A 269 -6.25 11.25 3.24
N ASP A 270 -5.84 11.03 4.49
CA ASP A 270 -6.68 11.27 5.68
C ASP A 270 -6.40 12.70 6.16
N LEU A 271 -7.45 13.51 6.21
CA LEU A 271 -7.40 14.93 6.56
C LEU A 271 -8.40 15.19 7.70
N ASN A 272 -7.88 15.36 8.90
CA ASN A 272 -8.66 15.66 10.09
C ASN A 272 -8.58 17.15 10.42
N ASP A 273 -9.66 17.91 10.19
CA ASP A 273 -9.76 19.34 10.51
C ASP A 273 -10.28 19.63 11.94
N PHE A 274 -10.48 18.58 12.74
CA PHE A 274 -10.98 18.57 14.12
C PHE A 274 -12.43 19.04 14.31
N ASN A 275 -13.21 19.25 13.24
CA ASN A 275 -14.66 19.41 13.35
C ASN A 275 -15.37 18.05 13.45
N ARG A 276 -16.64 18.06 13.87
CA ARG A 276 -17.53 16.88 13.89
C ARG A 276 -18.86 17.12 13.17
N ASN A 277 -18.99 18.27 12.50
CA ASN A 277 -20.21 18.69 11.80
C ASN A 277 -20.04 18.54 10.28
N GLU A 278 -19.47 17.40 9.89
CA GLU A 278 -19.12 17.02 8.52
C GLU A 278 -19.92 15.79 8.09
N SER A 279 -20.14 15.62 6.78
CA SER A 279 -20.53 14.32 6.25
C SER A 279 -19.36 13.36 6.41
N THR A 280 -19.36 12.60 7.52
CA THR A 280 -18.22 11.78 7.98
C THR A 280 -17.76 10.70 7.01
N ASP A 281 -18.58 10.37 6.00
CA ASP A 281 -18.42 9.16 5.17
C ASP A 281 -18.66 9.43 3.67
N THR A 282 -18.24 10.59 3.12
CA THR A 282 -18.27 10.78 1.65
C THR A 282 -17.30 9.85 0.90
N PHE A 283 -16.26 9.38 1.59
CA PHE A 283 -15.33 8.38 1.09
C PHE A 283 -15.05 7.29 2.13
N THR A 284 -15.66 6.13 1.95
CA THR A 284 -15.45 4.95 2.80
C THR A 284 -14.49 3.97 2.11
N ALA A 285 -13.44 3.56 2.81
CA ALA A 285 -12.48 2.54 2.34
C ALA A 285 -12.67 1.23 3.13
N PRO A 286 -13.64 0.37 2.78
CA PRO A 286 -13.89 -0.88 3.49
C PRO A 286 -12.75 -1.88 3.30
N THR A 287 -12.44 -2.59 4.36
CA THR A 287 -11.58 -3.78 4.40
C THR A 287 -12.41 -4.98 4.87
N GLU A 288 -11.81 -6.17 4.89
CA GLU A 288 -12.46 -7.40 5.36
C GLU A 288 -13.00 -7.26 6.81
N ASN A 289 -12.36 -6.43 7.66
CA ASN A 289 -12.67 -6.29 9.09
C ASN A 289 -12.98 -4.85 9.57
N GLY A 290 -13.15 -3.87 8.67
CA GLY A 290 -13.38 -2.48 9.08
C GLY A 290 -13.23 -1.45 7.97
N TYR A 291 -12.72 -0.27 8.33
CA TYR A 291 -12.53 0.87 7.42
C TYR A 291 -11.13 1.47 7.56
N ILE A 292 -10.53 1.89 6.45
CA ILE A 292 -9.23 2.59 6.44
C ILE A 292 -9.44 4.09 6.64
N GLY A 293 -8.80 4.62 7.68
CA GLY A 293 -8.86 6.04 8.04
C GLY A 293 -10.21 6.42 8.66
N ASN A 294 -10.22 7.57 9.34
CA ASN A 294 -11.44 8.13 9.95
C ASN A 294 -11.90 9.41 9.24
N ASN A 295 -11.03 10.00 8.41
CA ASN A 295 -11.25 11.31 7.78
C ASN A 295 -10.69 11.31 6.34
N VAL A 296 -10.81 10.21 5.61
CA VAL A 296 -10.29 10.11 4.23
C VAL A 296 -11.01 11.11 3.33
N ILE A 297 -10.25 12.04 2.73
CA ILE A 297 -10.80 13.06 1.82
C ILE A 297 -10.52 12.74 0.34
N ALA A 298 -9.51 11.91 0.07
CA ALA A 298 -9.13 11.57 -1.29
C ALA A 298 -8.50 10.18 -1.39
N ARG A 299 -8.83 9.46 -2.47
CA ARG A 299 -8.03 8.35 -3.01
C ARG A 299 -7.28 8.87 -4.23
N ILE A 300 -5.96 8.76 -4.22
CA ILE A 300 -5.08 9.20 -5.31
C ILE A 300 -4.57 7.95 -6.02
N SER A 301 -4.74 7.87 -7.34
CA SER A 301 -4.23 6.73 -8.12
C SER A 301 -2.78 7.01 -8.52
N ILE A 302 -1.87 6.07 -8.26
CA ILE A 302 -0.46 6.22 -8.61
C ILE A 302 -0.27 5.75 -10.04
N SER A 303 -0.06 6.71 -10.95
CA SER A 303 0.08 6.47 -12.40
C SER A 303 1.52 6.62 -12.91
N THR A 304 2.47 6.95 -12.05
CA THR A 304 3.88 7.15 -12.40
C THR A 304 4.78 6.03 -11.86
N LEU A 305 5.95 5.87 -12.47
CA LEU A 305 6.98 4.94 -12.02
C LEU A 305 7.63 5.43 -10.71
N PHE A 306 8.37 4.56 -10.03
CA PHE A 306 9.16 4.91 -8.86
C PHE A 306 10.17 6.03 -9.15
N ASN A 307 10.55 6.78 -8.11
CA ASN A 307 11.53 7.88 -8.17
C ASN A 307 11.13 9.00 -9.14
N SER A 308 9.83 9.27 -9.28
CA SER A 308 9.28 10.38 -10.06
C SER A 308 8.29 11.19 -9.23
N THR A 309 7.81 12.33 -9.76
CA THR A 309 6.75 13.11 -9.12
C THR A 309 5.42 12.83 -9.81
N LEU A 310 4.45 12.33 -9.05
CA LEU A 310 3.06 12.26 -9.45
C LEU A 310 2.44 13.65 -9.35
N PHE A 311 1.77 14.08 -10.43
CA PHE A 311 0.95 15.29 -10.46
C PHE A 311 -0.52 14.87 -10.60
N ASP A 312 -1.32 15.08 -9.55
CA ASP A 312 -2.77 14.90 -9.58
C ASP A 312 -3.45 16.28 -9.58
N ASN A 313 -4.35 16.51 -10.53
CA ASN A 313 -5.07 17.77 -10.74
C ASN A 313 -6.60 17.60 -10.66
N ALA A 314 -7.06 16.57 -9.93
CA ALA A 314 -8.47 16.19 -9.79
C ALA A 314 -9.24 15.96 -11.10
N SER A 315 -8.56 15.74 -12.23
CA SER A 315 -9.19 15.44 -13.53
C SER A 315 -9.87 14.07 -13.60
N ASP A 316 -9.56 13.17 -12.66
CA ASP A 316 -10.12 11.82 -12.52
C ASP A 316 -11.60 11.79 -12.09
N ARG A 317 -12.17 12.95 -11.72
CA ARG A 317 -13.59 13.12 -11.30
C ARG A 317 -14.01 12.26 -10.09
N VAL A 318 -13.05 11.67 -9.38
CA VAL A 318 -13.29 11.12 -8.05
C VAL A 318 -13.49 12.33 -7.13
N TYR A 319 -14.63 12.41 -6.43
CA TYR A 319 -14.95 13.55 -5.57
C TYR A 319 -14.00 13.58 -4.36
N LYS A 320 -12.94 14.39 -4.46
CA LYS A 320 -11.96 14.63 -3.40
C LYS A 320 -12.43 15.71 -2.42
N GLN A 321 -13.72 15.69 -2.05
CA GLN A 321 -14.43 16.77 -1.37
C GLN A 321 -15.17 16.28 -0.11
N ARG A 322 -15.13 17.12 0.93
CA ARG A 322 -15.92 17.04 2.15
C ARG A 322 -16.89 18.21 2.21
N ASP A 323 -18.13 17.93 2.56
CA ASP A 323 -19.16 18.94 2.79
C ASP A 323 -19.53 18.99 4.28
N TYR A 324 -19.78 20.19 4.81
CA TYR A 324 -20.18 20.38 6.20
C TYR A 324 -21.68 20.60 6.31
N PHE A 325 -22.34 20.01 7.32
CA PHE A 325 -23.79 20.17 7.53
C PHE A 325 -24.19 21.60 7.92
N GLY A 326 -23.22 22.43 8.29
CA GLY A 326 -23.36 23.86 8.53
C GLY A 326 -21.98 24.53 8.57
N PRO A 327 -21.90 25.86 8.57
CA PRO A 327 -20.63 26.56 8.38
C PRO A 327 -19.67 26.36 9.56
N VAL A 328 -18.47 25.82 9.28
CA VAL A 328 -17.45 25.51 10.29
C VAL A 328 -16.30 26.53 10.33
N ARG A 329 -15.43 26.39 11.34
CA ARG A 329 -14.19 27.16 11.49
C ARG A 329 -13.00 26.21 11.42
N ILE A 330 -12.18 26.35 10.40
CA ILE A 330 -10.93 25.60 10.25
C ILE A 330 -9.78 26.47 10.76
N SER A 331 -9.03 25.97 11.74
CA SER A 331 -7.83 26.64 12.31
C SER A 331 -6.56 25.83 12.12
N LYS A 332 -6.68 24.51 12.09
CA LYS A 332 -5.60 23.56 11.89
C LYS A 332 -6.16 22.27 11.30
N MET A 333 -5.28 21.44 10.78
CA MET A 333 -5.64 20.17 10.15
C MET A 333 -4.48 19.20 10.29
N GLN A 334 -4.75 17.95 10.66
CA GLN A 334 -3.78 16.86 10.58
C GLN A 334 -3.91 16.19 9.21
N ILE A 335 -2.78 16.02 8.51
CA ILE A 335 -2.71 15.34 7.22
C ILE A 335 -1.94 14.05 7.40
N LYS A 336 -2.45 12.95 6.85
CA LYS A 336 -1.74 11.67 6.76
C LYS A 336 -1.80 11.10 5.35
N LEU A 337 -0.69 10.53 4.90
CA LEU A 337 -0.62 9.71 3.69
C LEU A 337 -0.65 8.23 4.09
N LEU A 338 -1.73 7.54 3.71
CA LEU A 338 -1.96 6.14 4.06
C LEU A 338 -1.85 5.23 2.83
N ASN A 339 -1.29 4.04 3.01
CA ASN A 339 -1.26 2.99 2.01
C ASN A 339 -2.65 2.31 1.87
N LYS A 340 -2.76 1.34 0.95
CA LYS A 340 -3.98 0.55 0.72
C LYS A 340 -4.40 -0.39 1.86
N PHE A 341 -3.58 -0.52 2.91
CA PHE A 341 -3.88 -1.26 4.14
C PHE A 341 -4.17 -0.32 5.33
N GLY A 342 -3.99 1.00 5.16
CA GLY A 342 -4.17 2.01 6.20
C GLY A 342 -2.90 2.38 6.99
N ASP A 343 -1.74 1.77 6.68
CA ASP A 343 -0.46 2.12 7.32
C ASP A 343 0.10 3.43 6.73
N LEU A 344 0.90 4.17 7.51
CA LEU A 344 1.57 5.38 7.04
C LEU A 344 2.61 5.07 5.96
N ILE A 345 2.61 5.85 4.88
CA ILE A 345 3.62 5.77 3.82
C ILE A 345 4.93 6.37 4.30
N ASP A 346 6.07 5.74 4.01
CA ASP A 346 7.39 6.35 4.24
C ASP A 346 7.87 7.06 2.97
N LEU A 347 7.94 8.40 2.99
CA LEU A 347 8.46 9.22 1.89
C LEU A 347 9.99 9.29 1.86
N ASN A 348 10.71 8.51 2.69
CA ASN A 348 12.18 8.46 2.69
C ASN A 348 12.83 9.85 2.82
N TYR A 349 12.33 10.66 3.75
CA TYR A 349 12.74 12.06 4.00
C TYR A 349 12.48 13.06 2.86
N ASN A 350 11.58 12.74 1.92
CA ASN A 350 11.09 13.68 0.91
C ASN A 350 9.77 14.34 1.35
N ASP A 351 9.53 15.54 0.86
CA ASP A 351 8.29 16.29 1.05
C ASP A 351 7.37 16.23 -0.19
N PHE A 352 6.10 16.53 0.04
CA PHE A 352 5.06 16.68 -0.96
C PHE A 352 4.29 18.02 -0.76
N SER A 353 3.65 18.50 -1.81
CA SER A 353 2.72 19.64 -1.75
C SER A 353 1.31 19.28 -2.23
N MET A 354 0.32 20.02 -1.75
CA MET A 354 -1.07 19.91 -2.15
C MET A 354 -1.79 21.25 -2.06
N ALA A 355 -2.74 21.48 -2.97
CA ALA A 355 -3.65 22.60 -2.90
C ALA A 355 -5.02 22.17 -2.39
N LEU A 356 -5.50 22.83 -1.34
CA LEU A 356 -6.83 22.69 -0.79
C LEU A 356 -7.69 23.89 -1.17
N GLU A 357 -8.91 23.63 -1.63
CA GLU A 357 -9.88 24.67 -1.93
C GLU A 357 -11.02 24.63 -0.90
N LEU A 358 -11.27 25.77 -0.25
CA LEU A 358 -12.36 25.97 0.70
C LEU A 358 -13.46 26.81 0.07
N THR A 359 -14.70 26.34 0.16
CA THR A 359 -15.90 27.14 -0.13
C THR A 359 -16.39 27.77 1.16
N ILE A 360 -16.48 29.10 1.19
CA ILE A 360 -16.83 29.91 2.37
C ILE A 360 -18.12 30.66 2.09
N LEU A 361 -19.09 30.69 3.01
CA LEU A 361 -20.26 31.56 2.87
C LEU A 361 -19.87 33.04 3.03
N TYR A 362 -20.40 33.86 2.13
CA TYR A 362 -20.33 35.32 2.28
C TYR A 362 -21.22 35.78 3.45
N GLN A 363 -20.79 36.80 4.19
CA GLN A 363 -21.54 37.47 5.26
C GLN A 363 -21.89 38.90 4.84
#